data_AF-A0A7W5AYK0-F1
#
_entry.id   AF-A0A7W5AYK0-F1
#
_cell.length_a   1.000
_cell.length_b   1.000
_cell.length_c   1.000
_cell.angle_alpha   90.00
_cell.angle_beta   90.00
_cell.angle_gamma   90.00
#
_symmetry.space_group_name_H-M   'P 1'
#
loop_
_entity.id
_entity.type
_entity.pdbx_description
1 polymer ?
#
loop_
_entity_poly.entity_id
_entity_poly.type
_entity_poly.pdbx_seq_one_letter_code
_entity_poly.pdbx_strand_id
1 'polypeptide(L)'
;MTDRRRKMRHGILVVWVGLALVGAGCESPTSSQVKPSPSQQQTPPLSDAGDTPELPVTESFVEATFQDFDLPAAWKLLYQGTHETADRTYTLYEYEWQGEGRPAIDSWLRAEAERLMGKLTERYSYQADASIDLMIELPTGQGTRLISSYTQTIMGSERLVIEETLLEQPTAIGADYEDHALVLYMPNRSGTADRVFKGEYEHQHTDIYLVYFYSQAFFEELTRQKRMPIEVRYRLGETDYEVGYFNANGESIFPEELTEENRDQYVFGVQLSADFLPQQADLRQQLLFYWAKTILLGDKAHSRTLIGNEQIHFLKKGKILASFSVKDVMEGSS
;
A
#
# COMPACT_ATOMS: atom_id res chain seq x y z
N MET A 1 31.76 -26.49 -52.81
CA MET A 1 31.28 -25.11 -53.02
C MET A 1 30.56 -24.70 -51.75
N THR A 2 31.30 -24.12 -50.78
CA THR A 2 31.35 -22.66 -50.50
C THR A 2 29.96 -22.15 -50.06
N ASP A 3 29.71 -21.60 -48.88
CA ASP A 3 30.60 -20.83 -48.02
C ASP A 3 30.10 -20.67 -46.57
N ARG A 4 31.06 -20.23 -45.78
CA ARG A 4 31.15 -19.81 -44.38
C ARG A 4 30.04 -18.90 -43.81
N ARG A 5 29.84 -19.10 -42.50
CA ARG A 5 29.76 -18.11 -41.39
C ARG A 5 28.66 -17.02 -41.47
N ARG A 6 27.85 -16.95 -40.40
CA ARG A 6 27.98 -15.89 -39.37
C ARG A 6 27.11 -16.16 -38.13
N LYS A 7 27.79 -16.26 -36.99
CA LYS A 7 27.25 -15.96 -35.66
C LYS A 7 26.97 -14.45 -35.59
N MET A 8 25.77 -14.06 -35.20
CA MET A 8 25.45 -12.79 -34.53
C MET A 8 24.72 -13.23 -33.25
N ARG A 9 25.22 -13.14 -32.01
CA ARG A 9 25.81 -12.00 -31.29
C ARG A 9 25.04 -10.71 -31.55
N HIS A 10 23.81 -10.65 -31.05
CA HIS A 10 23.18 -9.40 -30.69
C HIS A 10 23.50 -9.15 -29.22
N GLY A 11 24.50 -8.31 -29.00
CA GLY A 11 24.74 -7.68 -27.71
C GLY A 11 23.59 -6.71 -27.44
N ILE A 12 23.01 -6.80 -26.26
CA ILE A 12 22.10 -5.78 -25.76
C ILE A 12 22.96 -4.56 -25.46
N LEU A 13 22.68 -3.52 -26.24
CA LEU A 13 23.24 -2.19 -26.09
C LEU A 13 22.70 -1.60 -24.77
N VAL A 14 23.58 -1.44 -23.79
CA VAL A 14 23.29 -0.71 -22.56
C VAL A 14 23.14 0.76 -22.91
N VAL A 15 21.92 1.28 -22.87
CA VAL A 15 21.67 2.73 -22.89
C VAL A 15 21.81 3.24 -21.45
N TRP A 16 22.99 3.76 -21.15
CA TRP A 16 23.23 4.59 -19.98
C TRP A 16 22.50 5.93 -20.17
N VAL A 17 21.47 6.19 -19.36
CA VAL A 17 21.04 7.57 -19.10
C VAL A 17 21.60 7.95 -17.74
N GLY A 18 22.71 8.69 -17.79
CA GLY A 18 23.31 9.31 -16.63
C GLY A 18 22.44 10.45 -16.12
N LEU A 19 22.03 10.36 -14.85
CA LEU A 19 21.55 11.49 -14.09
C LEU A 19 22.77 12.28 -13.61
N ALA A 20 23.04 13.43 -14.25
CA ALA A 20 24.00 14.40 -13.74
C ALA A 20 23.33 15.17 -12.60
N LEU A 21 23.79 14.92 -11.38
CA LEU A 21 23.64 15.81 -10.24
C LEU A 21 24.62 16.98 -10.35
N VAL A 22 24.28 18.04 -9.62
CA VAL A 22 25.07 19.20 -9.16
C VAL A 22 24.82 20.52 -9.89
N GLY A 23 24.23 21.43 -9.12
CA GLY A 23 24.19 22.87 -9.39
C GLY A 23 23.59 23.64 -8.22
N ALA A 24 24.22 23.56 -7.05
CA ALA A 24 23.95 24.42 -5.90
C ALA A 24 24.33 25.89 -6.20
N GLY A 25 23.59 26.82 -5.59
CA GLY A 25 23.85 28.27 -5.54
C GLY A 25 22.59 28.97 -5.03
N CYS A 26 22.34 29.06 -3.73
CA CYS A 26 22.87 30.11 -2.84
C CYS A 26 22.90 31.49 -3.51
N GLU A 27 21.94 32.35 -3.16
CA GLU A 27 22.20 33.70 -2.64
C GLU A 27 20.88 34.40 -2.28
N SER A 28 20.69 34.68 -0.99
CA SER A 28 19.95 35.88 -0.56
C SER A 28 20.95 37.03 -0.51
N PRO A 29 20.51 38.26 -0.86
CA PRO A 29 20.77 39.33 0.08
C PRO A 29 19.60 40.31 0.27
N THR A 30 19.43 40.64 1.54
CA THR A 30 18.73 41.76 2.19
C THR A 30 19.07 43.15 1.63
N SER A 31 18.08 44.05 1.56
CA SER A 31 18.18 45.46 2.02
C SER A 31 16.76 46.04 2.14
N SER A 32 16.23 46.36 3.33
CA SER A 32 16.37 47.65 4.06
C SER A 32 16.15 48.91 3.23
N GLN A 33 14.95 49.51 3.32
CA GLN A 33 14.79 50.96 3.35
C GLN A 33 13.71 51.38 4.36
N VAL A 34 14.18 52.04 5.42
CA VAL A 34 13.42 52.88 6.35
C VAL A 34 13.59 54.33 5.90
N LYS A 35 12.53 55.14 5.90
CA LYS A 35 12.55 56.59 6.21
C LYS A 35 11.12 57.16 6.42
N PRO A 36 10.93 58.35 7.04
CA PRO A 36 10.28 58.46 8.35
C PRO A 36 9.09 59.46 8.44
N SER A 37 8.33 59.36 9.55
CA SER A 37 7.61 60.36 10.41
C SER A 37 7.19 61.76 9.89
N PRO A 38 6.09 62.39 10.40
CA PRO A 38 5.98 62.73 11.82
C PRO A 38 4.59 62.68 12.51
N SER A 39 4.70 62.45 13.83
CA SER A 39 3.89 62.79 15.01
C SER A 39 2.63 63.66 14.88
N GLN A 40 1.59 63.29 15.64
CA GLN A 40 0.94 64.18 16.61
C GLN A 40 0.30 63.39 17.77
N GLN A 41 0.56 63.88 18.99
CA GLN A 41 0.04 63.41 20.28
C GLN A 41 -1.47 63.63 20.41
N GLN A 42 -2.13 62.73 21.14
CA GLN A 42 -3.08 63.09 22.20
C GLN A 42 -3.36 61.88 23.10
N THR A 43 -3.04 62.03 24.38
CA THR A 43 -3.40 61.12 25.47
C THR A 43 -4.74 61.57 26.06
N PRO A 44 -5.66 60.66 26.38
CA PRO A 44 -6.51 60.80 27.55
C PRO A 44 -6.47 59.51 28.44
N PRO A 45 -7.03 59.56 29.67
CA PRO A 45 -6.38 59.05 30.88
C PRO A 45 -6.72 57.59 31.23
N LEU A 46 -5.97 57.06 32.20
CA LEU A 46 -6.27 55.83 32.93
C LEU A 46 -7.70 55.85 33.49
N SER A 47 -8.43 54.76 33.22
CA SER A 47 -9.54 54.27 34.03
C SER A 47 -9.16 52.87 34.51
N ASP A 48 -8.81 52.75 35.79
CA ASP A 48 -8.76 51.47 36.49
C ASP A 48 -10.19 50.92 36.59
N ALA A 49 -10.46 49.86 35.84
CA ALA A 49 -11.45 48.86 36.20
C ALA A 49 -10.77 47.51 36.00
N GLY A 50 -10.58 46.79 37.12
CA GLY A 50 -9.99 45.47 37.13
C GLY A 50 -10.92 44.48 36.44
N ASP A 51 -10.77 44.36 35.13
CA ASP A 51 -11.07 43.14 34.40
C ASP A 51 -9.72 42.52 34.08
N THR A 52 -9.31 41.56 34.91
CA THR A 52 -8.30 40.60 34.48
C THR A 52 -8.90 39.99 33.22
N PRO A 53 -8.29 40.13 32.03
CA PRO A 53 -8.75 39.36 30.89
C PRO A 53 -8.65 37.91 31.35
N GLU A 54 -9.77 37.19 31.41
CA GLU A 54 -9.70 35.74 31.40
C GLU A 54 -8.83 35.40 30.21
N LEU A 55 -7.61 34.92 30.50
CA LEU A 55 -6.74 34.37 29.49
C LEU A 55 -7.61 33.36 28.74
N PRO A 56 -7.69 33.45 27.40
CA PRO A 56 -8.49 32.51 26.63
C PRO A 56 -8.09 31.12 27.10
N VAL A 57 -9.09 30.35 27.56
CA VAL A 57 -8.93 28.94 27.90
C VAL A 57 -8.20 28.35 26.70
N THR A 58 -6.93 28.05 26.88
CA THR A 58 -6.14 27.40 25.85
C THR A 58 -6.81 26.03 25.78
N GLU A 59 -7.62 25.78 24.75
CA GLU A 59 -8.21 24.47 24.53
C GLU A 59 -7.09 23.47 24.71
N SER A 60 -7.23 22.62 25.73
CA SER A 60 -6.19 21.67 26.08
C SER A 60 -6.01 20.80 24.85
N PHE A 61 -4.85 20.89 24.21
CA PHE A 61 -4.48 20.03 23.11
C PHE A 61 -4.71 18.57 23.54
N VAL A 62 -5.65 17.89 22.89
CA VAL A 62 -5.93 16.46 23.12
C VAL A 62 -5.37 15.71 21.94
N GLU A 63 -4.35 14.89 22.19
CA GLU A 63 -3.88 13.92 21.20
C GLU A 63 -4.97 12.88 20.95
N ALA A 64 -5.19 12.52 19.68
CA ALA A 64 -6.16 11.52 19.27
C ALA A 64 -5.50 10.43 18.44
N THR A 65 -6.04 9.22 18.54
CA THR A 65 -5.59 8.01 17.83
C THR A 65 -6.79 7.30 17.23
N PHE A 66 -6.57 6.25 16.42
CA PHE A 66 -7.70 5.44 15.97
C PHE A 66 -8.42 4.73 17.12
N GLN A 67 -7.74 4.42 18.23
CA GLN A 67 -8.36 3.76 19.37
C GLN A 67 -9.40 4.63 20.09
N ASP A 68 -9.36 5.94 19.84
CA ASP A 68 -10.32 6.89 20.39
C ASP A 68 -11.61 6.94 19.56
N PHE A 69 -11.69 6.25 18.41
CA PHE A 69 -12.91 6.16 17.61
C PHE A 69 -13.96 5.27 18.30
N ASP A 70 -15.20 5.73 18.35
CA ASP A 70 -16.35 4.98 18.86
C ASP A 70 -16.82 3.99 17.77
N LEU A 71 -16.23 2.79 17.79
CA LEU A 71 -16.52 1.74 16.82
C LEU A 71 -17.95 1.19 16.99
N PRO A 72 -18.73 1.03 15.91
CA PRO A 72 -20.03 0.38 15.98
C PRO A 72 -19.92 -1.06 16.50
N ALA A 73 -20.77 -1.42 17.45
CA ALA A 73 -20.72 -2.73 18.12
C ALA A 73 -20.94 -3.93 17.19
N ALA A 74 -21.54 -3.71 16.02
CA ALA A 74 -21.78 -4.75 15.01
C ALA A 74 -20.51 -5.12 14.21
N TRP A 75 -19.44 -4.34 14.32
CA TRP A 75 -18.23 -4.57 13.54
C TRP A 75 -17.31 -5.56 14.24
N LYS A 76 -16.80 -6.52 13.46
CA LYS A 76 -15.96 -7.59 13.96
C LYS A 76 -14.54 -7.41 13.47
N LEU A 77 -13.59 -7.25 14.39
CA LEU A 77 -12.17 -7.23 14.06
C LEU A 77 -11.75 -8.58 13.44
N LEU A 78 -11.28 -8.53 12.20
CA LEU A 78 -10.71 -9.67 11.48
C LEU A 78 -9.19 -9.72 11.61
N TYR A 79 -8.53 -8.57 11.65
CA TYR A 79 -7.07 -8.46 11.70
C TYR A 79 -6.63 -7.18 12.39
N GLN A 80 -5.54 -7.28 13.15
CA GLN A 80 -4.74 -6.14 13.58
C GLN A 80 -3.27 -6.49 13.43
N GLY A 81 -2.47 -5.55 12.94
CA GLY A 81 -1.02 -5.72 12.82
C GLY A 81 -0.29 -4.38 12.84
N THR A 82 0.98 -4.39 13.21
CA THR A 82 1.84 -3.20 13.24
C THR A 82 3.07 -3.41 12.36
N HIS A 83 3.58 -2.31 11.81
CA HIS A 83 4.84 -2.25 11.08
C HIS A 83 5.57 -0.97 11.48
N GLU A 84 6.85 -1.07 11.84
CA GLU A 84 7.66 0.08 12.26
C GLU A 84 8.85 0.21 11.33
N THR A 85 9.13 1.44 10.92
CA THR A 85 10.36 1.82 10.21
C THR A 85 11.14 2.83 11.05
N ALA A 86 12.19 3.43 10.50
CA ALA A 86 13.05 4.32 11.29
C ALA A 86 12.39 5.65 11.66
N ASP A 87 11.37 6.06 10.90
CA ASP A 87 10.71 7.37 11.00
C ASP A 87 9.18 7.29 11.04
N ARG A 88 8.62 6.06 11.04
CA ARG A 88 7.17 5.84 10.94
C ARG A 88 6.72 4.64 11.74
N THR A 89 5.52 4.75 12.29
CA THR A 89 4.78 3.61 12.86
C THR A 89 3.46 3.46 12.11
N TYR A 90 3.19 2.25 11.65
CA TYR A 90 1.97 1.88 10.95
C TYR A 90 1.19 0.87 11.78
N THR A 91 -0.13 1.05 11.88
CA THR A 91 -1.05 0.09 12.49
C THR A 91 -2.23 -0.15 11.56
N LEU A 92 -2.46 -1.39 11.19
CA LEU A 92 -3.58 -1.79 10.35
C LEU A 92 -4.67 -2.46 11.19
N TYR A 93 -5.92 -2.11 10.90
CA TYR A 93 -7.13 -2.77 11.39
C TYR A 93 -7.99 -3.19 10.20
N GLU A 94 -8.45 -4.43 10.17
CA GLU A 94 -9.42 -4.93 9.19
C GLU A 94 -10.66 -5.39 9.96
N TYR A 95 -11.80 -4.79 9.67
CA TYR A 95 -13.11 -5.14 10.23
C TYR A 95 -14.00 -5.77 9.18
N GLU A 96 -14.75 -6.80 9.57
CA GLU A 96 -15.96 -7.21 8.86
C GLU A 96 -17.13 -6.38 9.40
N TRP A 97 -17.98 -5.89 8.51
CA TRP A 97 -19.17 -5.13 8.88
C TRP A 97 -20.39 -5.64 8.11
N GLN A 98 -21.58 -5.47 8.69
CA GLN A 98 -22.85 -5.90 8.11
C GLN A 98 -23.95 -4.87 8.37
N GLY A 99 -24.81 -4.65 7.37
CA GLY A 99 -26.14 -4.05 7.56
C GLY A 99 -26.26 -2.53 7.36
N GLU A 100 -25.18 -1.76 7.50
CA GLU A 100 -25.28 -0.29 7.54
C GLU A 100 -25.10 0.40 6.17
N GLY A 101 -24.66 -0.34 5.15
CA GLY A 101 -24.25 0.19 3.84
C GLY A 101 -23.02 1.12 3.91
N ARG A 102 -22.38 1.34 2.76
CA ARG A 102 -21.21 2.24 2.64
C ARG A 102 -21.50 3.69 3.07
N PRO A 103 -22.66 4.31 2.77
CA PRO A 103 -22.94 5.68 3.21
C PRO A 103 -22.92 5.88 4.73
N ALA A 104 -23.27 4.86 5.51
CA ALA A 104 -23.19 4.93 6.98
C ALA A 104 -21.75 4.93 7.47
N ILE A 105 -20.86 4.17 6.82
CA ILE A 105 -19.42 4.16 7.13
C ILE A 105 -18.81 5.56 6.87
N ASP A 106 -19.12 6.18 5.74
CA ASP A 106 -18.62 7.53 5.40
C ASP A 106 -19.14 8.56 6.42
N SER A 107 -20.43 8.50 6.74
CA SER A 107 -21.03 9.38 7.75
C SER A 107 -20.38 9.20 9.13
N TRP A 108 -20.10 7.95 9.53
CA TRP A 108 -19.42 7.64 10.79
C TRP A 108 -17.98 8.17 10.80
N LEU A 109 -17.18 7.92 9.74
CA LEU A 109 -15.81 8.42 9.64
C LEU A 109 -15.75 9.95 9.72
N ARG A 110 -16.66 10.65 9.06
CA ARG A 110 -16.74 12.12 9.09
C ARG A 110 -17.12 12.64 10.48
N ALA A 111 -18.11 12.01 11.12
CA ALA A 111 -18.52 12.38 12.48
C ALA A 111 -17.40 12.15 13.50
N GLU A 112 -16.67 11.04 13.39
CA GLU A 112 -15.54 10.73 14.28
C GLU A 112 -14.35 11.66 14.02
N ALA A 113 -14.07 11.98 12.76
CA ALA A 113 -13.06 12.98 12.42
C ALA A 113 -13.41 14.34 13.07
N GLU A 114 -14.64 14.83 12.93
CA GLU A 114 -15.08 16.09 13.54
C GLU A 114 -14.99 16.05 15.07
N ARG A 115 -15.49 14.97 15.69
CA ARG A 115 -15.47 14.78 17.14
C ARG A 115 -14.06 14.79 17.72
N LEU A 116 -13.11 14.20 17.00
CA LEU A 116 -11.69 14.12 17.38
C LEU A 116 -10.86 15.31 16.86
N MET A 117 -11.51 16.37 16.37
CA MET A 117 -10.86 17.57 15.81
C MET A 117 -9.89 17.26 14.66
N GLY A 118 -10.13 16.16 13.95
CA GLY A 118 -9.37 15.73 12.79
C GLY A 118 -9.70 16.55 11.54
N LYS A 119 -8.70 16.68 10.66
CA LYS A 119 -8.85 17.32 9.36
C LYS A 119 -9.03 16.25 8.29
N LEU A 120 -10.18 16.28 7.63
CA LEU A 120 -10.51 15.33 6.58
C LEU A 120 -10.03 15.81 5.21
N THR A 121 -9.43 14.90 4.45
CA THR A 121 -9.06 15.06 3.05
C THR A 121 -9.65 13.91 2.25
N GLU A 122 -10.43 14.23 1.23
CA GLU A 122 -10.95 13.24 0.28
C GLU A 122 -9.85 12.88 -0.71
N ARG A 123 -9.58 11.58 -0.88
CA ARG A 123 -8.60 11.11 -1.86
C ARG A 123 -9.26 10.91 -3.21
N TYR A 124 -8.47 11.03 -4.27
CA TYR A 124 -8.95 10.76 -5.61
C TYR A 124 -9.35 9.28 -5.73
N SER A 125 -10.65 9.01 -5.88
CA SER A 125 -11.15 7.67 -6.20
C SER A 125 -11.46 7.58 -7.70
N TYR A 126 -10.93 6.53 -8.35
CA TYR A 126 -11.28 6.19 -9.73
C TYR A 126 -12.75 5.70 -9.86
N GLN A 127 -13.41 5.36 -8.75
CA GLN A 127 -14.82 4.95 -8.69
C GLN A 127 -15.61 5.89 -7.78
N ALA A 128 -15.97 7.05 -8.33
CA ALA A 128 -16.52 8.22 -7.63
C ALA A 128 -17.76 7.97 -6.75
N ASP A 129 -18.51 6.88 -6.95
CA ASP A 129 -19.83 6.70 -6.31
C ASP A 129 -19.95 5.48 -5.39
N ALA A 130 -18.90 4.66 -5.22
CA ALA A 130 -19.01 3.37 -4.52
C ALA A 130 -17.91 3.07 -3.48
N SER A 131 -16.90 3.92 -3.33
CA SER A 131 -15.73 3.66 -2.48
C SER A 131 -15.50 4.76 -1.47
N ILE A 132 -15.08 4.37 -0.26
CA ILE A 132 -14.73 5.30 0.81
C ILE A 132 -13.22 5.27 0.93
N ASP A 133 -12.59 6.27 0.33
CA ASP A 133 -11.15 6.50 0.37
C ASP A 133 -10.94 7.87 1.01
N LEU A 134 -10.96 7.87 2.35
CA LEU A 134 -10.78 9.06 3.17
C LEU A 134 -9.43 9.01 3.85
N MET A 135 -8.88 10.20 4.08
CA MET A 135 -7.72 10.41 4.93
C MET A 135 -8.07 11.44 5.99
N ILE A 136 -7.79 11.12 7.25
CA ILE A 136 -8.05 12.00 8.39
C ILE A 136 -6.72 12.27 9.06
N GLU A 137 -6.31 13.53 9.11
CA GLU A 137 -5.18 13.97 9.93
C GLU A 137 -5.67 14.25 11.35
N LEU A 138 -5.21 13.47 12.33
CA LEU A 138 -5.60 13.62 13.73
C LEU A 138 -4.63 14.54 14.47
N PRO A 139 -5.10 15.32 15.46
CA PRO A 139 -4.22 16.08 16.34
C PRO A 139 -3.20 15.17 17.03
N THR A 140 -1.91 15.48 16.89
CA THR A 140 -0.80 14.79 17.56
C THR A 140 0.20 15.77 18.16
N GLY A 141 0.74 15.45 19.34
CA GLY A 141 1.71 16.31 20.04
C GLY A 141 3.08 16.34 19.35
N GLN A 142 3.35 15.34 18.51
CA GLN A 142 4.55 15.21 17.71
C GLN A 142 4.23 14.59 16.35
N GLY A 143 4.92 15.06 15.31
CA GLY A 143 4.82 14.45 13.99
C GLY A 143 3.52 14.75 13.28
N THR A 144 3.08 13.81 12.43
CA THR A 144 1.80 13.84 11.74
C THR A 144 1.14 12.47 11.87
N ARG A 145 -0.11 12.43 12.35
CA ARG A 145 -0.88 11.18 12.48
C ARG A 145 -2.00 11.16 11.45
N LEU A 146 -2.07 10.09 10.67
CA LEU A 146 -3.02 9.89 9.59
C LEU A 146 -3.85 8.64 9.82
N ILE A 147 -5.13 8.72 9.52
CA ILE A 147 -6.04 7.58 9.40
C ILE A 147 -6.47 7.49 7.95
N SER A 148 -6.05 6.43 7.27
CA SER A 148 -6.50 6.10 5.91
C SER A 148 -7.53 4.98 5.96
N SER A 149 -8.64 5.14 5.25
CA SER A 149 -9.73 4.16 5.24
C SER A 149 -9.96 3.60 3.84
N TYR A 150 -10.23 2.29 3.76
CA TYR A 150 -10.58 1.62 2.51
C TYR A 150 -11.70 0.59 2.71
N THR A 151 -12.55 0.43 1.71
CA THR A 151 -13.70 -0.49 1.75
C THR A 151 -13.55 -1.60 0.72
N GLN A 152 -13.49 -2.84 1.18
CA GLN A 152 -13.35 -4.01 0.32
C GLN A 152 -14.62 -4.87 0.38
N THR A 153 -15.07 -5.38 -0.75
CA THR A 153 -16.09 -6.43 -0.78
C THR A 153 -15.46 -7.69 -1.37
N ILE A 154 -15.34 -8.74 -0.58
CA ILE A 154 -14.70 -10.00 -0.99
C ILE A 154 -15.76 -11.09 -1.00
N MET A 155 -16.19 -11.53 -2.19
CA MET A 155 -17.24 -12.54 -2.34
C MET A 155 -18.52 -12.23 -1.54
N GLY A 156 -18.91 -10.96 -1.45
CA GLY A 156 -20.10 -10.51 -0.71
C GLY A 156 -19.88 -10.28 0.79
N SER A 157 -18.70 -10.57 1.35
CA SER A 157 -18.31 -10.13 2.70
C SER A 157 -17.74 -8.71 2.61
N GLU A 158 -18.36 -7.77 3.31
CA GLU A 158 -17.94 -6.37 3.35
C GLU A 158 -16.91 -6.14 4.46
N ARG A 159 -15.86 -5.38 4.11
CA ARG A 159 -14.74 -5.09 4.99
C ARG A 159 -14.40 -3.61 4.98
N LEU A 160 -13.98 -3.14 6.14
CA LEU A 160 -13.36 -1.83 6.33
C LEU A 160 -11.93 -2.03 6.78
N VAL A 161 -11.00 -1.47 6.03
CA VAL A 161 -9.60 -1.36 6.39
C VAL A 161 -9.38 0.04 6.94
N ILE A 162 -8.71 0.12 8.08
CA ILE A 162 -8.18 1.36 8.64
C ILE A 162 -6.67 1.19 8.82
N GLU A 163 -5.90 2.09 8.21
CA GLU A 163 -4.47 2.22 8.45
C GLU A 163 -4.21 3.51 9.24
N GLU A 164 -3.64 3.37 10.43
CA GLU A 164 -3.13 4.48 11.22
C GLU A 164 -1.62 4.60 10.99
N THR A 165 -1.17 5.76 10.51
CA THR A 165 0.24 6.06 10.27
C THR A 165 0.66 7.23 11.14
N LEU A 166 1.69 7.04 11.96
CA LEU A 166 2.38 8.10 12.68
C LEU A 166 3.72 8.37 11.99
N LEU A 167 3.83 9.51 11.33
CA LEU A 167 5.09 10.06 10.83
C LEU A 167 5.77 10.80 11.97
N GLU A 168 6.99 10.42 12.36
CA GLU A 168 7.67 11.01 13.53
C GLU A 168 7.99 12.51 13.35
N GLN A 169 8.09 12.97 12.10
CA GLN A 169 8.34 14.36 11.73
C GLN A 169 7.09 15.01 11.14
N PRO A 170 6.82 16.30 11.46
CA PRO A 170 5.72 17.03 10.86
C PRO A 170 5.85 17.04 9.33
N THR A 171 4.86 16.49 8.66
CA THR A 171 4.82 16.32 7.20
C THR A 171 3.53 16.93 6.66
N ALA A 172 3.64 17.74 5.61
CA ALA A 172 2.47 18.25 4.92
C ALA A 172 1.87 17.14 4.04
N ILE A 173 0.60 16.86 4.23
CA ILE A 173 -0.10 15.76 3.56
C ILE A 173 -1.12 16.33 2.57
N GLY A 174 -0.95 15.96 1.30
CA GLY A 174 -1.81 16.35 0.18
C GLY A 174 -2.80 15.26 -0.22
N ALA A 175 -3.69 15.56 -1.14
CA ALA A 175 -4.68 14.60 -1.66
C ALA A 175 -4.06 13.45 -2.49
N ASP A 176 -2.80 13.61 -2.88
CA ASP A 176 -1.97 12.66 -3.62
C ASP A 176 -1.10 11.78 -2.71
N TYR A 177 -1.22 11.91 -1.38
CA TYR A 177 -0.56 10.99 -0.47
C TYR A 177 -1.08 9.57 -0.68
N GLU A 178 -0.14 8.63 -0.76
CA GLU A 178 -0.41 7.21 -1.01
C GLU A 178 0.01 6.36 0.18
N ASP A 179 -0.85 5.41 0.54
CA ASP A 179 -0.52 4.37 1.49
C ASP A 179 -0.38 3.08 0.72
N HIS A 180 0.35 2.14 1.30
CA HIS A 180 0.62 0.85 0.72
C HIS A 180 0.49 -0.19 1.83
N ALA A 181 -0.71 -0.34 2.39
CA ALA A 181 -0.98 -1.43 3.31
C ALA A 181 -1.01 -2.78 2.58
N LEU A 182 -0.06 -3.65 2.92
CA LEU A 182 0.03 -5.01 2.42
C LEU A 182 0.03 -6.02 3.58
N VAL A 183 -0.86 -7.00 3.51
CA VAL A 183 -0.90 -8.15 4.41
C VAL A 183 -0.35 -9.38 3.69
N LEU A 184 0.81 -9.84 4.16
CA LEU A 184 1.46 -11.06 3.71
C LEU A 184 0.89 -12.25 4.48
N TYR A 185 0.43 -13.29 3.76
CA TYR A 185 -0.07 -14.51 4.37
C TYR A 185 1.06 -15.54 4.42
N MET A 186 1.77 -15.62 5.55
CA MET A 186 3.03 -16.34 5.67
C MET A 186 2.83 -17.80 6.09
N PRO A 187 3.09 -18.80 5.22
CA PRO A 187 2.98 -20.20 5.61
C PRO A 187 3.92 -20.52 6.77
N ASN A 188 3.46 -21.32 7.72
CA ASN A 188 4.31 -21.93 8.73
C ASN A 188 4.48 -23.43 8.47
N ARG A 189 5.42 -24.05 9.19
CA ARG A 189 5.76 -25.48 9.02
C ARG A 189 4.62 -26.43 9.42
N SER A 190 3.65 -25.95 10.19
CA SER A 190 2.45 -26.71 10.57
C SER A 190 1.33 -26.64 9.52
N GLY A 191 1.52 -25.91 8.42
CA GLY A 191 0.52 -25.78 7.35
C GLY A 191 -0.53 -24.69 7.56
N THR A 192 -0.48 -23.97 8.68
CA THR A 192 -1.28 -22.76 8.89
C THR A 192 -0.50 -21.52 8.41
N ALA A 193 -1.11 -20.34 8.42
CA ALA A 193 -0.41 -19.10 8.09
C ALA A 193 -0.61 -18.03 9.15
N ASP A 194 0.46 -17.27 9.36
CA ASP A 194 0.39 -16.01 10.08
C ASP A 194 0.20 -14.87 9.09
N ARG A 195 -0.49 -13.81 9.52
CA ARG A 195 -0.57 -12.57 8.75
C ARG A 195 0.52 -11.62 9.22
N VAL A 196 1.23 -11.00 8.28
CA VAL A 196 2.25 -10.00 8.56
C VAL A 196 1.88 -8.74 7.79
N PHE A 197 1.74 -7.63 8.50
CA PHE A 197 1.45 -6.33 7.92
C PHE A 197 2.75 -5.63 7.49
N LYS A 198 2.71 -4.96 6.34
CA LYS A 198 3.71 -4.04 5.82
C LYS A 198 2.99 -2.74 5.43
N GLY A 199 3.30 -1.64 6.12
CA GLY A 199 2.88 -0.29 5.73
C GLY A 199 3.90 0.42 4.81
N GLU A 200 5.05 -0.20 4.57
CA GLU A 200 6.05 0.29 3.63
C GLU A 200 6.74 -0.89 2.91
N TYR A 201 6.79 -0.82 1.58
CA TYR A 201 7.53 -1.73 0.69
C TYR A 201 7.72 -1.04 -0.68
N GLU A 202 8.63 -1.57 -1.51
CA GLU A 202 8.80 -1.11 -2.90
C GLU A 202 7.49 -1.33 -3.69
N HIS A 203 6.96 -0.31 -4.36
CA HIS A 203 5.68 -0.41 -5.09
C HIS A 203 5.70 0.42 -6.38
N GLN A 204 4.83 0.07 -7.34
CA GLN A 204 4.46 0.90 -8.51
C GLN A 204 3.01 0.58 -8.95
N HIS A 205 2.34 1.57 -9.55
CA HIS A 205 0.90 1.53 -9.87
C HIS A 205 0.53 0.87 -11.21
N THR A 206 1.08 -0.31 -11.52
CA THR A 206 0.52 -1.13 -12.62
C THR A 206 0.26 -2.55 -12.15
N ASP A 207 -0.78 -3.19 -12.70
CA ASP A 207 -1.23 -4.52 -12.26
C ASP A 207 -0.10 -5.58 -12.23
N ILE A 208 0.77 -5.56 -13.25
CA ILE A 208 1.94 -6.47 -13.30
C ILE A 208 2.93 -6.13 -12.19
N TYR A 209 3.23 -4.83 -11.99
CA TYR A 209 4.18 -4.40 -10.98
C TYR A 209 3.66 -4.67 -9.56
N LEU A 210 2.36 -4.50 -9.29
CA LEU A 210 1.77 -4.83 -7.99
C LEU A 210 1.99 -6.30 -7.64
N VAL A 211 1.68 -7.23 -8.56
CA VAL A 211 1.93 -8.66 -8.33
C VAL A 211 3.42 -8.95 -8.13
N TYR A 212 4.31 -8.29 -8.89
CA TYR A 212 5.76 -8.41 -8.72
C TYR A 212 6.21 -7.97 -7.32
N PHE A 213 5.79 -6.79 -6.86
CA PHE A 213 6.17 -6.22 -5.57
C PHE A 213 5.56 -6.97 -4.39
N TYR A 214 4.31 -7.46 -4.50
CA TYR A 214 3.70 -8.30 -3.47
C TYR A 214 4.46 -9.62 -3.32
N SER A 215 4.90 -10.18 -4.44
CA SER A 215 5.72 -11.39 -4.46
C SER A 215 7.09 -11.15 -3.81
N GLN A 216 7.74 -10.03 -4.12
CA GLN A 216 9.02 -9.66 -3.52
C GLN A 216 8.88 -9.52 -2.00
N ALA A 217 7.93 -8.72 -1.53
CA ALA A 217 7.66 -8.51 -0.10
C ALA A 217 7.35 -9.84 0.63
N PHE A 218 6.54 -10.72 0.01
CA PHE A 218 6.20 -12.04 0.54
C PHE A 218 7.44 -12.88 0.84
N PHE A 219 8.36 -12.98 -0.11
CA PHE A 219 9.52 -13.84 0.05
C PHE A 219 10.66 -13.19 0.83
N GLU A 220 10.86 -11.87 0.75
CA GLU A 220 11.75 -11.15 1.66
C GLU A 220 11.39 -11.45 3.11
N GLU A 221 10.09 -11.40 3.42
CA GLU A 221 9.56 -11.73 4.74
C GLU A 221 9.72 -13.22 5.07
N LEU A 222 9.51 -14.11 4.09
CA LEU A 222 9.69 -15.56 4.26
C LEU A 222 11.13 -15.91 4.64
N THR A 223 12.09 -15.30 3.96
CA THR A 223 13.53 -15.45 4.18
C THR A 223 13.92 -14.82 5.52
N ARG A 224 13.46 -13.61 5.82
CA ARG A 224 13.73 -12.90 7.09
C ARG A 224 13.32 -13.74 8.30
N GLN A 225 12.12 -14.33 8.26
CA GLN A 225 11.60 -15.15 9.36
C GLN A 225 12.09 -16.61 9.34
N LYS A 226 12.87 -17.03 8.34
CA LYS A 226 13.40 -18.40 8.20
C LYS A 226 12.32 -19.49 8.26
N ARG A 227 11.10 -19.18 7.79
CA ARG A 227 9.93 -20.07 7.91
C ARG A 227 10.05 -21.31 7.05
N MET A 228 10.62 -21.16 5.86
CA MET A 228 10.85 -22.23 4.90
C MET A 228 12.32 -22.27 4.45
N PRO A 229 12.87 -23.45 4.09
CA PRO A 229 14.22 -23.58 3.57
C PRO A 229 14.26 -23.18 2.08
N ILE A 230 13.94 -21.93 1.81
CA ILE A 230 13.89 -21.37 0.46
C ILE A 230 14.73 -20.10 0.46
N GLU A 231 15.67 -20.02 -0.47
CA GLU A 231 16.39 -18.80 -0.79
C GLU A 231 15.98 -18.40 -2.20
N VAL A 232 15.21 -17.32 -2.28
CA VAL A 232 14.79 -16.76 -3.58
C VAL A 232 15.76 -15.64 -3.96
N ARG A 233 16.13 -15.61 -5.23
CA ARG A 233 17.02 -14.58 -5.79
C ARG A 233 16.18 -13.47 -6.41
N TYR A 234 16.42 -12.25 -5.94
CA TYR A 234 15.81 -10.99 -6.41
C TYR A 234 16.77 -10.13 -7.24
N ARG A 235 17.83 -10.71 -7.80
CA ARG A 235 18.85 -9.89 -8.48
C ARG A 235 18.29 -9.37 -9.81
N LEU A 236 18.53 -8.10 -10.09
CA LEU A 236 18.15 -7.47 -11.36
C LEU A 236 18.70 -8.28 -12.55
N GLY A 237 17.80 -8.89 -13.33
CA GLY A 237 18.14 -9.76 -14.47
C GLY A 237 18.30 -11.26 -14.16
N GLU A 238 18.21 -11.68 -12.89
CA GLU A 238 18.21 -13.08 -12.44
C GLU A 238 17.19 -13.24 -11.31
N THR A 239 15.91 -13.21 -11.64
CA THR A 239 14.82 -13.54 -10.72
C THR A 239 14.42 -15.00 -10.90
N ASP A 240 14.10 -15.68 -9.80
CA ASP A 240 13.63 -17.06 -9.87
C ASP A 240 12.20 -17.18 -10.45
N TYR A 241 11.50 -16.04 -10.59
CA TYR A 241 10.20 -15.91 -11.23
C TYR A 241 10.08 -14.60 -12.02
N GLU A 242 9.18 -14.57 -12.99
CA GLU A 242 8.77 -13.40 -13.77
C GLU A 242 7.25 -13.25 -13.67
N VAL A 243 6.75 -12.02 -13.61
CA VAL A 243 5.31 -11.72 -13.60
C VAL A 243 4.94 -11.08 -14.93
N GLY A 244 3.85 -11.52 -15.53
CA GLY A 244 3.39 -10.95 -16.79
C GLY A 244 2.41 -11.83 -17.53
N TYR A 245 2.33 -11.62 -18.84
CA TYR A 245 1.49 -12.37 -19.76
C TYR A 245 2.34 -13.31 -20.59
N PHE A 246 2.08 -14.60 -20.50
CA PHE A 246 2.93 -15.64 -21.09
C PHE A 246 2.19 -16.44 -22.15
N ASN A 247 2.83 -16.66 -23.29
CA ASN A 247 2.30 -17.56 -24.31
C ASN A 247 2.49 -19.04 -23.92
N ALA A 248 2.03 -19.95 -24.77
CA ALA A 248 2.14 -21.40 -24.54
C ALA A 248 3.59 -21.93 -24.42
N ASN A 249 4.58 -21.17 -24.88
CA ASN A 249 6.01 -21.50 -24.75
C ASN A 249 6.65 -20.88 -23.50
N GLY A 250 5.93 -20.00 -22.79
CA GLY A 250 6.42 -19.27 -21.62
C GLY A 250 7.21 -18.00 -21.96
N GLU A 251 7.07 -17.48 -23.18
CA GLU A 251 7.64 -16.19 -23.56
C GLU A 251 6.69 -15.09 -23.08
N SER A 252 7.25 -14.09 -22.40
CA SER A 252 6.50 -12.92 -21.94
C SER A 252 6.27 -11.93 -23.07
N ILE A 253 5.16 -11.20 -22.97
CA ILE A 253 4.90 -10.00 -23.76
C ILE A 253 4.64 -8.81 -22.84
N PHE A 254 4.90 -7.61 -23.34
CA PHE A 254 4.54 -6.41 -22.60
C PHE A 254 3.01 -6.22 -22.59
N PRO A 255 2.41 -5.69 -21.51
CA PRO A 255 0.97 -5.49 -21.44
C PRO A 255 0.45 -4.58 -22.57
N GLU A 256 1.25 -3.64 -23.07
CA GLU A 256 0.90 -2.77 -24.20
C GLU A 256 0.78 -3.51 -25.54
N GLU A 257 1.29 -4.75 -25.63
CA GLU A 257 1.20 -5.61 -26.81
C GLU A 257 -0.06 -6.50 -26.80
N LEU A 258 -0.81 -6.51 -25.69
CA LEU A 258 -2.09 -7.21 -25.61
C LEU A 258 -3.17 -6.46 -26.40
N THR A 259 -3.83 -7.20 -27.27
CA THR A 259 -4.99 -6.74 -28.04
C THR A 259 -6.16 -7.68 -27.81
N GLU A 260 -7.37 -7.23 -28.13
CA GLU A 260 -8.56 -8.11 -28.08
C GLU A 260 -8.41 -9.35 -28.97
N GLU A 261 -7.62 -9.24 -30.05
CA GLU A 261 -7.41 -10.31 -31.03
C GLU A 261 -6.42 -11.38 -30.55
N ASN A 262 -5.47 -11.01 -29.68
CA ASN A 262 -4.39 -11.89 -29.24
C ASN A 262 -4.47 -12.30 -27.76
N ARG A 263 -5.29 -11.62 -26.94
CA ARG A 263 -5.35 -11.83 -25.48
C ARG A 263 -5.57 -13.28 -25.05
N ASP A 264 -6.36 -14.05 -25.81
CA ASP A 264 -6.69 -15.44 -25.51
C ASP A 264 -5.49 -16.40 -25.72
N GLN A 265 -4.41 -15.92 -26.34
CA GLN A 265 -3.17 -16.67 -26.55
C GLN A 265 -2.20 -16.58 -25.36
N TYR A 266 -2.50 -15.71 -24.40
CA TYR A 266 -1.64 -15.41 -23.26
C TYR A 266 -2.33 -15.70 -21.93
N VAL A 267 -1.53 -16.12 -20.96
CA VAL A 267 -1.97 -16.36 -19.58
C VAL A 267 -1.27 -15.36 -18.68
N PHE A 268 -2.05 -14.56 -17.94
CA PHE A 268 -1.51 -13.71 -16.89
C PHE A 268 -1.10 -14.54 -15.68
N GLY A 269 0.09 -14.30 -15.14
CA GLY A 269 0.52 -15.02 -13.95
C GLY A 269 1.97 -14.81 -13.57
N VAL A 270 2.51 -15.81 -12.90
CA VAL A 270 3.90 -15.88 -12.45
C VAL A 270 4.58 -17.08 -13.10
N GLN A 271 5.52 -16.82 -14.00
CA GLN A 271 6.34 -17.81 -14.67
C GLN A 271 7.59 -18.10 -13.83
N LEU A 272 7.80 -19.36 -13.46
CA LEU A 272 8.95 -19.81 -12.69
C LEU A 272 10.14 -20.06 -13.62
N SER A 273 11.22 -19.30 -13.42
CA SER A 273 12.45 -19.35 -14.22
C SER A 273 13.44 -20.40 -13.72
N ALA A 274 13.45 -20.64 -12.41
CA ALA A 274 14.26 -21.66 -11.74
C ALA A 274 13.41 -22.60 -10.89
N ASP A 275 13.93 -23.79 -10.60
CA ASP A 275 13.26 -24.74 -9.70
C ASP A 275 13.69 -24.50 -8.24
N PHE A 276 13.29 -23.36 -7.70
CA PHE A 276 13.58 -22.95 -6.32
C PHE A 276 12.53 -23.40 -5.31
N LEU A 277 11.36 -23.85 -5.81
CA LEU A 277 10.27 -24.30 -4.95
C LEU A 277 10.68 -25.54 -4.14
N PRO A 278 10.06 -25.76 -2.96
CA PRO A 278 10.26 -26.99 -2.20
C PRO A 278 10.03 -28.24 -3.05
N GLN A 279 10.88 -29.26 -2.87
CA GLN A 279 10.73 -30.52 -3.60
C GLN A 279 9.54 -31.35 -3.08
N GLN A 280 9.24 -31.25 -1.78
CA GLN A 280 8.09 -31.88 -1.16
C GLN A 280 6.79 -31.24 -1.69
N ALA A 281 5.89 -32.07 -2.22
CA ALA A 281 4.66 -31.61 -2.88
C ALA A 281 3.78 -30.76 -1.96
N ASP A 282 3.57 -31.18 -0.71
CA ASP A 282 2.69 -30.48 0.23
C ASP A 282 3.24 -29.09 0.59
N LEU A 283 4.54 -28.99 0.88
CA LEU A 283 5.19 -27.71 1.19
C LEU A 283 5.17 -26.76 -0.01
N ARG A 284 5.38 -27.29 -1.22
CA ARG A 284 5.27 -26.52 -2.45
C ARG A 284 3.84 -26.02 -2.66
N GLN A 285 2.84 -26.87 -2.48
CA GLN A 285 1.45 -26.48 -2.64
C GLN A 285 1.05 -25.41 -1.61
N GLN A 286 1.46 -25.55 -0.35
CA GLN A 286 1.23 -24.55 0.69
C GLN A 286 1.88 -23.21 0.33
N LEU A 287 3.15 -23.21 -0.08
CA LEU A 287 3.84 -21.99 -0.49
C LEU A 287 3.10 -21.29 -1.63
N LEU A 288 2.73 -22.01 -2.69
CA LEU A 288 2.03 -21.45 -3.83
C LEU A 288 0.64 -20.92 -3.45
N PHE A 289 -0.09 -21.63 -2.60
CA PHE A 289 -1.40 -21.19 -2.11
C PHE A 289 -1.31 -19.87 -1.33
N TYR A 290 -0.37 -19.76 -0.39
CA TYR A 290 -0.22 -18.58 0.44
C TYR A 290 0.44 -17.40 -0.28
N TRP A 291 1.29 -17.68 -1.26
CA TRP A 291 1.78 -16.68 -2.20
C TRP A 291 0.62 -16.11 -3.04
N ALA A 292 -0.23 -16.97 -3.61
CA ALA A 292 -1.44 -16.52 -4.31
C ALA A 292 -2.38 -15.74 -3.40
N LYS A 293 -2.57 -16.17 -2.16
CA LYS A 293 -3.41 -15.46 -1.18
C LYS A 293 -2.91 -14.05 -0.90
N THR A 294 -1.59 -13.88 -0.80
CA THR A 294 -0.95 -12.57 -0.66
C THR A 294 -1.19 -11.71 -1.91
N ILE A 295 -0.99 -12.26 -3.10
CA ILE A 295 -1.21 -11.53 -4.35
C ILE A 295 -2.68 -11.08 -4.48
N LEU A 296 -3.62 -11.98 -4.23
CA LEU A 296 -5.04 -11.73 -4.49
C LEU A 296 -5.71 -10.89 -3.40
N LEU A 297 -5.38 -11.12 -2.13
CA LEU A 297 -6.09 -10.54 -0.98
C LEU A 297 -5.24 -9.63 -0.09
N GLY A 298 -3.92 -9.62 -0.29
CA GLY A 298 -2.99 -8.96 0.61
C GLY A 298 -3.04 -7.44 0.54
N ASP A 299 -3.34 -6.88 -0.62
CA ASP A 299 -3.46 -5.44 -0.81
C ASP A 299 -4.70 -4.89 -0.07
N LYS A 300 -4.44 -3.96 0.84
CA LYS A 300 -5.41 -3.28 1.69
C LYS A 300 -5.46 -1.77 1.45
N ALA A 301 -4.69 -1.26 0.49
CA ALA A 301 -4.56 0.17 0.22
C ALA A 301 -5.56 0.71 -0.83
N HIS A 302 -6.54 -0.11 -1.22
CA HIS A 302 -7.52 0.24 -2.24
C HIS A 302 -8.91 -0.32 -1.94
N SER A 303 -9.92 0.54 -2.12
CA SER A 303 -11.32 0.12 -2.16
C SER A 303 -11.63 -0.63 -3.45
N ARG A 304 -12.07 -1.89 -3.34
CA ARG A 304 -12.40 -2.73 -4.50
C ARG A 304 -13.40 -3.83 -4.18
N THR A 305 -14.07 -4.31 -5.21
CA THR A 305 -14.88 -5.53 -5.14
C THR A 305 -14.13 -6.67 -5.79
N LEU A 306 -13.83 -7.71 -5.02
CA LEU A 306 -13.19 -8.93 -5.48
C LEU A 306 -14.24 -10.00 -5.74
N ILE A 307 -14.34 -10.43 -7.00
CA ILE A 307 -15.22 -11.53 -7.41
C ILE A 307 -14.47 -12.86 -7.36
N GLY A 308 -15.18 -13.94 -7.06
CA GLY A 308 -14.56 -15.24 -6.77
C GLY A 308 -13.73 -15.84 -7.92
N ASN A 309 -13.90 -15.37 -9.16
CA ASN A 309 -13.23 -15.91 -10.35
C ASN A 309 -11.91 -15.19 -10.70
N GLU A 310 -11.58 -14.08 -10.04
CA GLU A 310 -10.25 -13.47 -10.18
C GLU A 310 -9.20 -14.48 -9.71
N GLN A 311 -8.15 -14.70 -10.50
CA GLN A 311 -7.19 -15.77 -10.27
C GLN A 311 -5.78 -15.41 -10.68
N ILE A 312 -4.82 -16.10 -10.06
CA ILE A 312 -3.41 -16.04 -10.44
C ILE A 312 -2.93 -17.44 -10.85
N HIS A 313 -2.15 -17.49 -11.92
CA HIS A 313 -1.55 -18.72 -12.44
C HIS A 313 -0.06 -18.78 -12.11
N PHE A 314 0.42 -19.92 -11.63
CA PHE A 314 1.84 -20.22 -11.57
C PHE A 314 2.22 -21.11 -12.74
N LEU A 315 3.14 -20.64 -13.58
CA LEU A 315 3.54 -21.30 -14.82
C LEU A 315 4.98 -21.85 -14.73
N LYS A 316 5.25 -22.94 -15.44
CA LYS A 316 6.60 -23.46 -15.68
C LYS A 316 6.73 -23.79 -17.16
N LYS A 317 7.54 -23.01 -17.87
CA LYS A 317 7.72 -23.09 -19.34
C LYS A 317 6.38 -22.99 -20.10
N GLY A 318 5.57 -21.97 -19.78
CA GLY A 318 4.28 -21.72 -20.42
C GLY A 318 3.13 -22.66 -20.01
N LYS A 319 3.41 -23.67 -19.17
CA LYS A 319 2.40 -24.60 -18.66
C LYS A 319 1.98 -24.22 -17.26
N ILE A 320 0.67 -24.20 -17.01
CA ILE A 320 0.11 -23.98 -15.68
C ILE A 320 0.52 -25.14 -14.76
N LEU A 321 1.29 -24.81 -13.73
CA LEU A 321 1.66 -25.69 -12.64
C LEU A 321 0.57 -25.71 -11.57
N ALA A 322 0.05 -24.53 -11.22
CA ALA A 322 -1.02 -24.34 -10.25
C ALA A 322 -1.82 -23.07 -10.59
N SER A 323 -3.09 -23.05 -10.21
CA SER A 323 -3.98 -21.89 -10.32
C SER A 323 -4.73 -21.73 -9.02
N PHE A 324 -4.91 -20.49 -8.58
CA PHE A 324 -5.71 -20.17 -7.42
C PHE A 324 -6.58 -18.96 -7.72
N SER A 325 -7.87 -19.11 -7.49
CA SER A 325 -8.84 -18.03 -7.53
C SER A 325 -9.04 -17.39 -6.15
N VAL A 326 -9.66 -16.20 -6.13
CA VAL A 326 -10.13 -15.54 -4.89
C VAL A 326 -11.00 -16.51 -4.07
N LYS A 327 -11.87 -17.27 -4.74
CA LYS A 327 -12.69 -18.30 -4.08
C LYS A 327 -11.82 -19.36 -3.41
N ASP A 328 -10.84 -19.91 -4.12
CA ASP A 328 -9.96 -20.97 -3.60
C ASP A 328 -9.20 -20.49 -2.35
N VAL A 329 -8.65 -19.27 -2.37
CA VAL A 329 -7.84 -18.75 -1.25
C VAL A 329 -8.66 -18.28 -0.05
N MET A 330 -9.94 -17.98 -0.27
CA MET A 330 -10.91 -17.69 0.79
C MET A 330 -11.39 -18.98 1.47
N GLU A 331 -11.86 -19.95 0.70
CA GLU A 331 -12.44 -21.21 1.20
C GLU A 331 -11.39 -22.20 1.73
N GLY A 332 -10.19 -22.21 1.14
CA GLY A 332 -9.06 -23.07 1.54
C GLY A 332 -8.39 -22.71 2.87
N SER A 333 -9.01 -21.87 3.69
CA SER A 333 -8.54 -21.48 5.03
C SER A 333 -8.98 -22.45 6.14
N SER A 334 -9.45 -23.65 5.78
CA SER A 334 -10.13 -24.61 6.68
C SER A 334 -9.22 -25.69 7.26
#